data_AF-A0A927BPK6-F1
#
_entry.id   AF-A0A927BPK6-F1
#
_cell.length_a   1.000
_cell.length_b   1.000
_cell.length_c   1.000
_cell.angle_alpha   90.00
_cell.angle_beta   90.00
_cell.angle_gamma   90.00
#
_symmetry.space_group_name_H-M   'P 1'
#
loop_
_entity.id
_entity.type
_entity.pdbx_description
1 polymer ?
#
loop_
_entity_poly.entity_id
_entity_poly.type
_entity_poly.pdbx_seq_one_letter_code
_entity_poly.pdbx_strand_id
1 'polypeptide(L)'
;MDSAYHFTLEPQEPMDFVVAHHFLATHPRSMLRRAPLLHLTTPDTRLHVRGLDFLETRGGVQRTRRLTRTSLEADLARFGIRLPRERLSGLARRLFPPHSEGEETS
;
A
#
# COMPACT_ATOMS: atom_id res chain seq x y z
N MET A 1 13.52 -1.25 -21.46
CA MET A 1 12.42 -0.72 -20.63
C MET A 1 11.42 -1.84 -20.49
N ASP A 2 11.23 -2.36 -19.28
CA ASP A 2 10.12 -3.29 -19.05
C ASP A 2 8.79 -2.56 -19.19
N SER A 3 7.82 -3.20 -19.84
CA SER A 3 6.47 -2.66 -19.99
C SER A 3 5.77 -2.61 -18.63
N ALA A 4 5.12 -1.49 -18.30
CA ALA A 4 4.39 -1.35 -17.05
C ALA A 4 3.07 -2.16 -17.04
N TYR A 5 2.38 -2.22 -18.19
CA TYR A 5 1.20 -3.03 -18.43
C TYR A 5 0.90 -3.09 -19.93
N HIS A 6 0.01 -4.01 -20.31
CA HIS A 6 -0.53 -4.12 -21.66
C HIS A 6 -2.04 -3.86 -21.64
N PHE A 7 -2.58 -3.25 -22.68
CA PHE A 7 -4.00 -2.94 -22.82
C PHE A 7 -4.45 -3.09 -24.29
N THR A 8 -5.76 -3.23 -24.50
CA THR A 8 -6.41 -3.22 -25.82
C THR A 8 -7.20 -1.92 -25.99
N LEU A 9 -7.60 -1.60 -27.23
CA LEU A 9 -8.46 -0.45 -27.55
C LEU A 9 -9.96 -0.77 -27.50
N GLU A 10 -10.31 -1.98 -27.05
CA GLU A 10 -11.70 -2.39 -26.88
C GLU A 10 -12.34 -1.56 -25.75
N PRO A 11 -13.46 -0.86 -26.02
CA PRO A 11 -14.20 -0.18 -24.97
C PRO A 11 -14.59 -1.16 -23.87
N GLN A 12 -14.54 -0.70 -22.61
CA GLN A 12 -14.98 -1.48 -21.46
C GLN A 12 -16.20 -0.82 -20.86
N GLU A 13 -17.20 -1.63 -20.54
CA GLU A 13 -18.44 -1.14 -19.93
C GLU A 13 -18.25 -0.96 -18.42
N PRO A 14 -19.02 -0.08 -17.75
CA PRO A 14 -18.93 0.10 -16.30
C PRO A 14 -19.01 -1.20 -15.48
N MET A 15 -19.76 -2.19 -15.97
CA MET A 15 -19.90 -3.49 -15.32
C MET A 15 -18.60 -4.30 -15.30
N ASP A 16 -17.75 -4.18 -16.33
CA ASP A 16 -16.47 -4.89 -16.41
C ASP A 16 -15.53 -4.47 -15.27
N PHE A 17 -15.57 -3.18 -14.90
CA PHE A 17 -14.83 -2.65 -13.76
C PHE A 17 -15.36 -3.14 -12.41
N VAL A 18 -16.66 -3.40 -12.29
CA VAL A 18 -17.24 -4.00 -11.07
C VAL A 18 -16.71 -5.41 -10.87
N VAL A 19 -16.68 -6.22 -11.94
CA VAL A 19 -16.14 -7.59 -11.91
C VAL A 19 -14.63 -7.58 -11.59
N ALA A 20 -13.87 -6.72 -12.26
CA ALA A 20 -12.44 -6.57 -12.01
C ALA A 20 -12.15 -6.12 -10.56
N HIS A 21 -12.89 -5.11 -10.07
CA HIS A 21 -12.77 -4.64 -8.70
C HIS A 21 -13.13 -5.72 -7.68
N HIS A 22 -14.17 -6.52 -7.94
CA HIS A 22 -14.55 -7.61 -7.06
C HIS A 22 -13.39 -8.61 -6.88
N PHE A 23 -12.75 -9.03 -7.98
CA PHE A 23 -11.56 -9.89 -7.92
C PHE A 23 -10.43 -9.21 -7.13
N LEU A 24 -10.09 -7.96 -7.46
CA LEU A 24 -9.00 -7.22 -6.83
C LEU A 24 -9.21 -7.03 -5.32
N ALA A 25 -10.44 -6.76 -4.89
CA ALA A 25 -10.77 -6.49 -3.49
C ALA A 25 -10.93 -7.75 -2.64
N THR A 26 -11.38 -8.87 -3.23
CA THR A 26 -11.82 -10.05 -2.46
C THR A 26 -11.03 -11.31 -2.74
N HIS A 27 -10.35 -11.45 -3.88
CA HIS A 27 -9.70 -12.73 -4.21
C HIS A 27 -8.40 -12.94 -3.39
N PRO A 28 -8.17 -14.10 -2.77
CA PRO A 28 -6.98 -14.35 -1.93
C PRO A 28 -5.63 -14.19 -2.66
N ARG A 29 -5.63 -14.38 -3.99
CA ARG A 29 -4.43 -14.17 -4.82
C ARG A 29 -4.20 -12.72 -5.25
N SER A 30 -5.14 -11.81 -5.00
CA SER A 30 -4.96 -10.40 -5.32
C SER A 30 -3.83 -9.79 -4.50
N MET A 31 -2.91 -9.08 -5.16
CA MET A 31 -1.81 -8.38 -4.51
C MET A 31 -2.30 -7.28 -3.56
N LEU A 32 -3.44 -6.65 -3.86
CA LEU A 32 -4.03 -5.59 -3.03
C LEU A 32 -4.59 -6.13 -1.70
N ARG A 33 -4.82 -7.44 -1.58
CA ARG A 33 -5.23 -8.06 -0.31
C ARG A 33 -4.06 -8.42 0.60
N ARG A 34 -2.86 -8.61 0.02
CA ARG A 34 -1.69 -9.14 0.75
C ARG A 34 -1.01 -8.10 1.62
N ALA A 35 -0.92 -6.87 1.14
CA ALA A 35 -0.15 -5.82 1.78
C ALA A 35 -0.72 -4.42 1.45
N PRO A 36 -0.54 -3.42 2.33
CA PRO A 36 -0.81 -2.03 1.96
C PRO A 36 -0.05 -1.63 0.70
N LEU A 37 -0.75 -0.94 -0.18
CA LEU A 37 -0.18 -0.28 -1.34
C LEU A 37 -0.67 1.17 -1.33
N LEU A 38 0.25 2.12 -1.18
CA LEU A 38 -0.05 3.55 -1.26
C LEU A 38 0.88 4.19 -2.29
N HIS A 39 0.36 5.12 -3.07
CA HIS A 39 1.15 5.86 -4.04
C HIS A 39 0.66 7.32 -4.08
N LEU A 40 1.58 8.26 -4.03
CA LEU A 40 1.31 9.69 -4.28
C LEU A 40 2.45 10.26 -5.13
N THR A 41 2.10 10.81 -6.30
CA THR A 41 3.05 11.51 -7.18
C THR A 41 2.69 12.99 -7.20
N THR A 42 3.65 13.84 -6.85
CA THR A 42 3.64 15.29 -7.08
C THR A 42 4.72 15.65 -8.11
N PRO A 43 4.77 16.89 -8.61
CA PRO A 43 5.84 17.32 -9.51
C PRO A 43 7.25 17.09 -8.95
N ASP A 44 7.42 17.27 -7.64
CA ASP A 44 8.72 17.21 -6.98
C ASP A 44 9.03 15.85 -6.35
N THR A 45 8.02 15.06 -5.99
CA THR A 45 8.19 13.89 -5.12
C THR A 45 7.26 12.73 -5.50
N ARG A 46 7.78 11.52 -5.40
CA ARG A 46 6.98 10.28 -5.48
C ARG A 46 7.09 9.54 -4.15
N LEU A 47 5.96 9.31 -3.51
CA LEU A 47 5.84 8.51 -2.29
C LEU A 47 5.19 7.18 -2.67
N HIS A 48 5.76 6.09 -2.19
CA HIS A 48 5.26 4.75 -2.43
C HIS A 48 5.40 3.92 -1.15
N VAL A 49 4.32 3.24 -0.75
CA VAL A 49 4.34 2.23 0.29
C VAL A 49 3.96 0.89 -0.31
N ARG A 50 4.78 -0.13 -0.05
CA ARG A 50 4.45 -1.53 -0.32
C ARG A 50 4.71 -2.35 0.93
N GLY A 51 3.66 -2.91 1.53
CA GLY A 51 3.78 -3.57 2.83
C GLY A 51 4.13 -2.56 3.92
N LEU A 52 5.35 -2.68 4.45
CA LEU A 52 5.92 -1.75 5.43
C LEU A 52 7.05 -0.90 4.85
N ASP A 53 7.43 -1.10 3.59
CA ASP A 53 8.50 -0.33 2.97
C ASP A 53 7.94 0.99 2.44
N PHE A 54 8.45 2.10 2.97
CA PHE A 54 8.19 3.44 2.51
C PHE A 54 9.36 3.91 1.64
N LEU A 55 9.08 4.14 0.36
CA LEU A 55 9.99 4.72 -0.61
C LEU A 55 9.58 6.16 -0.91
N GLU A 56 10.54 7.08 -0.83
CA GLU A 56 10.44 8.45 -1.30
C GLU A 56 11.44 8.69 -2.42
N THR A 57 10.98 9.20 -3.56
CA THR A 57 11.83 9.64 -4.67
C THR A 57 11.69 11.14 -4.83
N ARG A 58 12.79 11.90 -4.71
CA ARG A 58 12.82 13.36 -4.91
C ARG A 58 14.07 13.74 -5.69
N GLY A 59 13.90 14.48 -6.80
CA GLY A 59 15.03 14.88 -7.65
C GLY A 59 15.88 13.68 -8.14
N GLY A 60 15.25 12.54 -8.40
CA GLY A 60 15.94 11.30 -8.79
C GLY A 60 16.58 10.51 -7.64
N VAL A 61 16.67 11.09 -6.44
CA VAL A 61 17.23 10.41 -5.26
C VAL A 61 16.14 9.60 -4.56
N GLN A 62 16.43 8.33 -4.32
CA GLN A 62 15.57 7.41 -3.60
C GLN A 62 15.99 7.25 -2.14
N ARG A 63 15.02 7.31 -1.24
CA ARG A 63 15.19 7.02 0.19
C ARG A 63 14.15 6.02 0.63
N THR A 64 14.61 4.90 1.18
CA THR A 64 13.75 3.85 1.70
C THR A 64 13.88 3.79 3.21
N ARG A 65 12.74 3.62 3.88
CA ARG A 65 12.68 3.28 5.30
C ARG A 65 11.48 2.39 5.58
N ARG A 66 11.47 1.77 6.75
CA ARG A 66 10.31 1.02 7.21
C ARG A 66 9.30 1.94 7.89
N LEU A 67 8.01 1.68 7.66
CA LEU A 67 6.92 2.21 8.46
C LEU A 67 7.02 1.67 9.88
N THR A 68 6.70 2.49 10.87
CA THR A 68 6.60 2.06 12.26
C THR A 68 5.20 2.34 12.80
N ARG A 69 4.86 1.68 13.91
CA ARG A 69 3.60 1.92 14.62
C ARG A 69 3.45 3.39 15.02
N THR A 70 4.54 4.03 15.44
CA THR A 70 4.56 5.42 15.91
C THR A 70 4.52 6.43 14.77
N SER A 71 5.11 6.11 13.60
CA SER A 71 5.10 7.01 12.44
C SER A 71 3.84 6.90 11.58
N LEU A 72 3.03 5.84 11.74
CA LEU A 72 1.94 5.50 10.83
C LEU A 72 0.98 6.66 10.52
N GLU A 73 0.53 7.41 11.53
CA GLU A 73 -0.40 8.52 11.33
C GLU A 73 0.23 9.67 10.53
N ALA A 74 1.46 10.05 10.91
CA ALA A 74 2.23 11.06 10.20
C ALA A 74 2.57 10.61 8.77
N ASP A 75 2.76 9.32 8.53
CA ASP A 75 3.05 8.80 7.21
C ASP A 75 1.80 8.81 6.32
N LEU A 76 0.64 8.37 6.82
CA LEU A 76 -0.64 8.48 6.13
C LEU A 76 -0.98 9.94 5.79
N ALA A 77 -0.60 10.88 6.66
CA ALA A 77 -0.73 12.31 6.43
C ALA A 77 -0.10 12.78 5.12
N ARG A 78 1.07 12.25 4.80
CA ARG A 78 1.82 12.64 3.60
C ARG A 78 1.10 12.20 2.33
N PHE A 79 0.25 11.19 2.42
CA PHE A 79 -0.65 10.74 1.35
C PHE A 79 -2.01 11.45 1.36
N GLY A 80 -2.24 12.41 2.27
CA GLY A 80 -3.53 13.08 2.44
C GLY A 80 -4.59 12.23 3.16
N ILE A 81 -4.20 11.12 3.80
CA ILE A 81 -5.12 10.20 4.47
C ILE A 81 -5.20 10.57 5.95
N ARG A 82 -6.42 10.84 6.42
CA ARG A 82 -6.77 11.04 7.83
C ARG A 82 -7.75 9.96 8.24
N LEU A 83 -7.43 9.23 9.32
CA LEU A 83 -8.29 8.17 9.84
C LEU A 83 -8.76 8.53 11.24
N PRO A 84 -10.03 8.25 11.60
CA PRO A 84 -10.46 8.26 12.99
C PRO A 84 -9.57 7.35 13.85
N ARG A 85 -9.38 7.73 15.13
CA ARG A 85 -8.46 7.05 16.06
C ARG A 85 -8.70 5.54 16.14
N GLU A 86 -9.95 5.10 16.12
CA GLU A 86 -10.35 3.69 16.14
C GLU A 86 -9.89 2.92 14.88
N ARG A 87 -10.02 3.52 13.69
CA ARG A 87 -9.60 2.95 12.41
C ARG A 87 -8.07 2.92 12.30
N LEU A 88 -7.41 3.99 12.73
CA LEU A 88 -5.94 4.04 12.82
C LEU A 88 -5.40 2.95 13.76
N SER A 89 -6.01 2.78 14.92
CA SER A 89 -5.63 1.75 15.89
C SER A 89 -5.83 0.34 15.34
N GLY A 90 -6.95 0.10 14.65
CA GLY A 90 -7.22 -1.17 13.97
C GLY A 90 -6.21 -1.47 12.87
N LEU A 91 -5.87 -0.49 12.05
CA LEU A 91 -4.84 -0.61 11.02
C LEU A 91 -3.47 -0.91 11.63
N ALA A 92 -3.07 -0.18 12.67
CA ALA A 92 -1.80 -0.40 13.35
C ALA A 92 -1.69 -1.81 13.94
N ARG A 93 -2.76 -2.36 14.52
CA ARG A 93 -2.79 -3.77 14.97
C ARG A 93 -2.57 -4.76 13.84
N ARG A 94 -3.18 -4.52 12.67
CA ARG A 94 -3.04 -5.41 11.51
C ARG A 94 -1.66 -5.34 10.86
N LEU A 95 -1.05 -4.16 10.79
CA LEU A 95 0.24 -3.96 10.13
C LEU A 95 1.45 -4.30 11.00
N PHE A 96 1.30 -4.14 12.32
CA PHE A 96 2.35 -4.40 13.29
C PHE A 96 1.82 -5.39 14.33
N PRO A 97 1.56 -6.65 13.93
CA PRO A 97 1.17 -7.67 14.89
C PRO A 97 2.26 -7.76 15.98
N PRO A 98 1.89 -8.02 17.25
CA PRO A 98 2.89 -8.34 18.27
C PRO A 98 3.76 -9.49 17.73
N HIS A 99 5.07 -9.43 17.97
CA HIS A 99 5.92 -10.58 17.64
C HIS A 99 5.31 -11.81 18.31
N SER A 100 5.03 -12.84 17.53
CA SER A 100 4.72 -14.15 18.10
C SER A 100 5.96 -14.57 18.87
N GLU A 101 5.91 -14.52 20.20
CA GLU A 101 6.87 -15.24 21.02
C GLU A 101 6.69 -16.72 20.66
N GLY A 102 7.67 -17.31 19.98
CA GLY A 102 7.65 -18.73 19.63
C GLY A 102 8.18 -19.04 18.24
N GLU A 103 9.51 -18.99 18.09
CA GLU A 103 10.30 -20.02 17.41
C GLU A 103 11.73 -19.95 17.98
N GLU A 104 11.84 -20.07 19.30
CA GLU A 104 12.99 -20.73 19.92
C GLU A 104 12.67 -22.22 19.92
N THR A 105 13.14 -22.94 18.89
CA THR A 105 13.31 -24.39 18.99
C THR A 105 14.58 -24.83 18.26
N SER A 106 15.57 -25.12 19.11
CA SER A 106 16.66 -26.11 19.01
C SER A 106 17.87 -25.86 18.11
#